data_AF-O27419-F1
#
_entry.id   AF-O27419-F1
#
_cell.length_a   1.000
_cell.length_b   1.000
_cell.length_c   1.000
_cell.angle_alpha   90.00
_cell.angle_beta   90.00
_cell.angle_gamma   90.00
#
_symmetry.space_group_name_H-M   'P 1'
#
loop_
_entity.id
_entity.type
_entity.pdbx_description
1 polymer ?
#
loop_
_entity_poly.entity_id
_entity_poly.type
_entity_poly.pdbx_seq_one_letter_code
_entity_poly.pdbx_strand_id
1 'polypeptide(L)' 'MKKSDIHLEMTEQGFCLNAEGEKFKYSGCWSLAHRVKPETASAGFSDGLLRITVELAEGVKGLEVPVD' A
#
# COMPACT_ATOMS: atom_id res chain seq x y z
N MET A 1 -14.52 13.66 -0.44
CA MET A 1 -14.03 12.74 -1.48
C MET A 1 -14.97 11.55 -1.51
N LYS A 2 -15.51 11.17 -2.68
CA LYS A 2 -16.31 9.94 -2.75
C LYS A 2 -15.34 8.77 -2.89
N LYS A 3 -15.64 7.61 -2.31
CA LYS A 3 -14.78 6.41 -2.44
C LYS A 3 -14.50 6.03 -3.89
N SER A 4 -15.40 6.41 -4.82
CA SER A 4 -15.27 6.20 -6.27
C SER A 4 -14.06 6.86 -6.90
N ASP A 5 -13.47 7.86 -6.24
CA ASP A 5 -12.43 8.72 -6.82
C ASP A 5 -11.02 8.26 -6.42
N ILE A 6 -10.91 7.10 -5.74
CA ILE A 6 -9.65 6.46 -5.35
C ILE A 6 -9.43 5.21 -6.19
N HIS A 7 -8.37 5.22 -6.98
CA HIS A 7 -7.88 4.05 -7.72
C HIS A 7 -6.59 3.56 -7.07
N LEU A 8 -6.63 2.34 -6.52
CA LEU A 8 -5.49 1.66 -5.93
C LEU A 8 -5.17 0.42 -6.76
N GLU A 9 -3.96 0.37 -7.30
CA GLU A 9 -3.43 -0.80 -7.99
C GLU A 9 -2.26 -1.35 -7.17
N MET A 10 -2.23 -2.67 -6.96
CA MET A 10 -1.21 -3.33 -6.17
C MET A 10 -0.55 -4.44 -6.95
N THR A 11 0.76 -4.55 -6.78
CA THR A 11 1.61 -5.60 -7.32
C THR A 11 2.32 -6.30 -6.17
N GLU A 12 3.02 -7.39 -6.45
CA GLU A 12 3.80 -8.08 -5.41
C GLU A 12 4.86 -7.21 -4.74
N GLN A 13 5.27 -6.09 -5.34
CA GLN A 13 6.42 -5.28 -4.89
C GLN A 13 6.03 -3.86 -4.46
N GLY A 14 4.75 -3.50 -4.51
CA GLY A 14 4.34 -2.11 -4.32
C GLY A 14 2.91 -1.84 -4.72
N PHE A 15 2.52 -0.57 -4.65
CA PHE A 15 1.21 -0.11 -5.09
C PHE A 15 1.29 1.28 -5.71
N CYS A 16 0.35 1.58 -6.59
CA CYS A 16 0.11 2.91 -7.13
C CYS A 16 -1.27 3.41 -6.69
N LEU A 17 -1.34 4.68 -6.31
CA LEU A 17 -2.55 5.36 -5.87
C LEU A 17 -2.78 6.54 -6.81
N ASN A 18 -3.99 6.64 -7.33
CA ASN A 18 -4.50 7.84 -7.99
C ASN A 18 -5.79 8.25 -7.28
N ALA A 19 -5.78 9.40 -6.65
CA ALA A 19 -6.94 9.99 -5.99
C ALA A 19 -7.09 11.44 -6.43
N GLU A 20 -8.27 11.77 -6.95
CA GLU A 20 -8.59 13.13 -7.39
C GLU A 20 -9.87 13.60 -6.72
N GLY A 21 -9.78 14.72 -5.99
CA GLY A 21 -10.93 15.41 -5.43
C GLY A 21 -10.97 16.85 -5.93
N GLU A 22 -12.07 17.56 -5.68
CA GLU A 22 -12.27 18.94 -6.15
C GLU A 22 -11.13 19.92 -5.77
N LYS A 23 -10.40 19.65 -4.68
CA LYS A 23 -9.35 20.54 -4.14
C LYS A 23 -7.99 19.88 -3.98
N PHE A 24 -7.83 18.62 -4.38
CA PHE A 24 -6.55 17.94 -4.27
C PHE A 24 -6.41 16.85 -5.32
N LYS A 25 -5.17 16.63 -5.75
CA LYS A 25 -4.79 15.48 -6.55
C LYS A 25 -3.64 14.80 -5.85
N TYR A 26 -3.80 13.53 -5.55
CA TYR A 26 -2.78 12.70 -4.92
C TYR A 26 -2.51 11.52 -5.83
N SER A 27 -1.31 11.48 -6.40
CA SER A 27 -0.89 10.45 -7.34
C SER A 27 0.52 10.03 -7.00
N GLY A 28 0.77 8.73 -6.91
CA GLY A 28 2.09 8.21 -6.59
C GLY A 28 2.15 6.70 -6.64
N CYS A 29 3.37 6.18 -6.66
CA CYS A 29 3.65 4.76 -6.51
C CYS A 29 4.67 4.57 -5.39
N TRP A 30 4.48 3.54 -4.58
CA TRP A 30 5.36 3.20 -3.46
C TRP A 30 5.84 1.77 -3.62
N SER A 31 7.15 1.60 -3.48
CA SER A 31 7.76 0.29 -3.36
C SER A 31 7.71 -0.19 -1.92
N LEU A 32 7.33 -1.45 -1.72
CA LEU A 32 7.37 -2.10 -0.43
C LEU A 32 8.73 -2.78 -0.25
N ALA A 33 9.23 -2.79 0.99
CA ALA A 33 10.49 -3.46 1.32
C ALA A 33 10.42 -4.98 1.16
N HIS A 34 9.22 -5.55 1.25
CA HIS A 34 8.97 -6.99 1.16
C HIS A 34 7.87 -7.27 0.16
N ARG A 35 7.90 -8.48 -0.42
CA ARG A 35 6.84 -8.92 -1.32
C ARG A 35 5.56 -9.20 -0.56
N VAL A 36 4.44 -8.92 -1.22
CA VAL A 36 3.07 -9.10 -0.70
C VAL A 36 2.24 -9.97 -1.63
N LYS A 37 1.06 -10.39 -1.17
CA LYS A 37 0.04 -11.11 -1.94
C LYS A 37 -1.09 -10.16 -2.32
N PRO A 38 -1.08 -9.53 -3.52
CA PRO A 38 -2.05 -8.50 -3.88
C PRO A 38 -3.51 -8.96 -3.78
N GLU A 39 -3.78 -10.24 -4.02
CA GLU A 39 -5.09 -10.87 -3.92
C GLU A 39 -5.68 -10.88 -2.50
N THR A 40 -4.84 -10.68 -1.48
CA THR A 40 -5.26 -10.57 -0.07
C THR A 40 -5.50 -9.13 0.38
N ALA A 41 -5.27 -8.15 -0.50
CA ALA A 41 -5.32 -6.75 -0.14
C ALA A 41 -6.74 -6.30 0.19
N SER A 42 -6.86 -5.46 1.23
CA SER A 42 -8.07 -4.73 1.56
C SER A 42 -7.74 -3.26 1.81
N ALA A 43 -8.67 -2.38 1.46
CA ALA A 43 -8.50 -0.94 1.61
C ALA A 43 -9.74 -0.28 2.21
N GLY A 44 -9.52 0.67 3.10
CA GLY A 44 -10.55 1.49 3.72
C GLY A 44 -10.16 2.96 3.69
N PHE A 45 -11.15 3.83 3.45
CA PHE A 45 -10.97 5.28 3.51
C PHE A 45 -11.99 5.89 4.47
N SER A 46 -11.48 6.53 5.53
CA SER A 46 -12.27 7.22 6.55
C SER A 46 -11.49 8.43 7.06
N ASP A 47 -12.18 9.55 7.29
CA ASP A 47 -11.61 10.78 7.86
C ASP A 47 -10.33 11.28 7.16
N GLY A 48 -10.27 11.13 5.82
CA GLY A 48 -9.12 11.57 5.03
C GLY A 48 -7.94 10.60 5.03
N LEU A 49 -8.01 9.47 5.75
CA LEU A 49 -6.96 8.48 5.85
C LEU A 49 -7.28 7.25 5.00
N LEU A 50 -6.38 6.91 4.08
CA LEU A 50 -6.39 5.64 3.36
C LEU A 50 -5.59 4.60 4.17
N ARG A 51 -6.25 3.52 4.55
CA ARG A 51 -5.62 2.35 5.16
C ARG A 51 -5.61 1.20 4.16
N ILE A 52 -4.42 0.65 3.92
CA ILE A 52 -4.19 -0.51 3.06
C ILE A 52 -3.64 -1.63 3.96
N THR A 53 -4.26 -2.80 3.92
CA THR A 53 -3.79 -4.01 4.63
C THR A 53 -3.60 -5.11 3.61
N VAL A 54 -2.46 -5.78 3.63
CA VAL A 54 -2.13 -6.88 2.71
C VAL A 54 -1.21 -7.87 3.43
N GLU A 55 -1.34 -9.16 3.12
CA GLU A 55 -0.44 -10.18 3.66
C GLU A 55 0.93 -10.14 2.98
N LEU A 56 1.97 -10.44 3.75
CA LEU A 56 3.30 -10.71 3.20
C LEU A 56 3.26 -12.01 2.37
N ALA A 57 4.01 -12.03 1.27
CA ALA A 57 4.19 -13.25 0.47
C ALA A 57 4.90 -14.34 1.29
N GLU A 58 5.89 -13.94 2.09
CA GLU A 58 6.70 -14.82 2.92
C GLU A 58 6.92 -14.19 4.31
N GLY A 59 7.10 -15.05 5.32
CA GLY A 59 7.45 -14.59 6.67
C GLY A 59 8.84 -13.97 6.69
N VAL A 60 8.95 -12.71 7.13
CA VAL A 60 10.23 -12.03 7.25
C VAL A 60 10.83 -12.34 8.62
N LYS A 61 12.00 -12.97 8.64
CA LYS A 61 12.78 -13.17 9.87
C LYS A 61 14.15 -12.53 9.71
N GLY A 62 14.38 -11.47 10.47
CA GLY A 62 15.71 -10.90 10.61
C GLY A 62 16.64 -11.86 11.35
N LEU A 63 17.92 -11.83 10.98
CA LEU A 63 18.99 -12.46 11.75
C LEU A 63 19.84 -11.34 12.34
N GLU A 64 20.09 -11.40 13.64
CA GLU A 64 21.05 -10.52 14.28
C GLU A 64 22.46 -10.97 13.91
N VAL A 65 23.29 -10.03 13.45
CA VAL A 65 24.67 -10.30 13.05
C VAL A 65 25.58 -9.47 13.96
N PRO A 66 26.52 -10.10 14.68
CA PRO A 66 27.49 -9.36 15.48
C PRO A 66 28.41 -8.54 14.56
N VAL A 67 28.79 -7.35 15.02
CA VAL A 67 29.71 -6.44 14.31
C VAL A 67 31.05 -6.47 15.06
N ASP A 68 32.14 -6.73 14.34
CA ASP A 68 33.53 -6.68 14.83
C ASP A 68 34.11 -5.25 14.81
#